data_AF-A0A3C0N8N6-F1
#
_entry.id   AF-A0A3C0N8N6-F1
#
_cell.length_a   1.000
_cell.length_b   1.000
_cell.length_c   1.000
_cell.angle_alpha   90.00
_cell.angle_beta   90.00
_cell.angle_gamma   90.00
#
_symmetry.space_group_name_H-M   'P 1'
#
loop_
_entity.id
_entity.type
_entity.pdbx_description
1 polymer ?
#
loop_
_entity_poly.entity_id
_entity_poly.type
_entity_poly.pdbx_seq_one_letter_code
_entity_poly.pdbx_strand_id
1 'polypeptide(L)' 'LEPFKVKASMVAPILAEGKLLGLLVTHQCSSTRPWQESDITFFKQVAIQVGFALDQAA' A
#
# COMPACT_ATOMS: atom_id res chain seq x y z
N LEU A 1 -0.86 15.90 -4.53
CA LEU A 1 -0.85 15.62 -3.07
C LEU A 1 -0.87 16.86 -2.20
N GLU A 2 -0.41 18.02 -2.69
CA GLU A 2 -0.44 19.31 -1.97
C GLU A 2 -1.80 19.71 -1.36
N PRO A 3 -2.97 19.51 -2.03
CA PRO A 3 -4.26 19.81 -1.38
C PRO A 3 -4.53 18.90 -0.16
N PHE A 4 -3.95 17.70 -0.13
CA PHE A 4 -4.08 16.74 0.96
C PHE A 4 -2.97 16.85 2.01
N LYS A 5 -2.02 17.79 1.82
CA LYS A 5 -0.87 18.03 2.69
C LYS A 5 -0.08 16.76 3.03
N VAL A 6 -0.01 15.79 2.11
CA VAL A 6 0.76 14.55 2.33
C VAL A 6 2.24 14.89 2.41
N LYS A 7 2.89 14.44 3.48
CA LYS A 7 4.31 14.69 3.77
C LYS A 7 5.17 13.45 3.60
N ALA A 8 4.59 12.26 3.72
CA ALA A 8 5.19 11.00 3.31
C ALA A 8 4.10 10.03 2.82
N SER A 9 4.43 9.17 1.87
CA SER A 9 3.52 8.19 1.29
C SER A 9 4.21 6.85 1.16
N MET A 10 3.46 5.75 1.29
CA MET A 10 3.90 4.42 0.88
C MET A 10 2.82 3.81 0.00
N VAL A 11 3.24 3.15 -1.07
CA VAL A 11 2.36 2.57 -2.09
C VAL A 11 2.83 1.16 -2.38
N ALA A 12 1.89 0.20 -2.38
CA ALA A 12 2.14 -1.18 -2.74
C ALA A 12 1.08 -1.65 -3.73
N PRO A 13 1.45 -2.43 -4.76
CA PRO A 13 0.50 -2.96 -5.71
C PRO A 13 -0.32 -4.08 -5.10
N ILE A 14 -1.63 -4.09 -5.38
CA ILE A 14 -2.51 -5.23 -5.11
C ILE A 14 -2.63 -6.00 -6.42
N LEU A 15 -2.04 -7.20 -6.43
CA LEU A 15 -2.04 -8.10 -7.58
C LEU A 15 -2.96 -9.28 -7.31
N ALA A 16 -3.79 -9.63 -8.28
CA ALA A 16 -4.67 -10.81 -8.28
C ALA A 16 -4.49 -11.51 -9.63
N GLU A 17 -4.25 -12.83 -9.62
CA GLU A 17 -3.86 -13.62 -10.80
C GLU A 17 -2.71 -13.00 -11.63
N GLY A 18 -1.77 -12.30 -10.96
CA GLY A 18 -0.68 -11.58 -11.61
C GLY A 18 -1.10 -10.29 -12.33
N LYS A 19 -2.37 -9.88 -12.26
CA LYS A 19 -2.88 -8.62 -12.80
C LYS A 19 -2.93 -7.56 -11.71
N LEU A 20 -2.56 -6.32 -12.07
CA LEU A 20 -2.72 -5.17 -11.18
C LEU A 20 -4.19 -4.77 -11.12
N LEU A 21 -4.83 -5.00 -9.98
CA LEU A 21 -6.23 -4.60 -9.76
C LEU A 21 -6.36 -3.29 -8.96
N GLY A 22 -5.33 -2.93 -8.19
CA GLY A 22 -5.39 -1.71 -7.38
C GLY A 22 -4.08 -1.39 -6.66
N LEU A 23 -4.12 -0.32 -5.86
CA LEU A 23 -3.01 0.14 -5.05
C LEU A 23 -3.44 0.23 -3.59
N LEU A 24 -2.63 -0.34 -2.70
CA LEU A 24 -2.69 -0.02 -1.28
C LEU A 24 -1.84 1.24 -1.04
N VAL A 25 -2.47 2.29 -0.52
CA VAL A 25 -1.83 3.60 -0.33
C VAL A 25 -2.00 4.04 1.11
N THR A 26 -0.90 4.45 1.75
CA THR A 26 -0.93 5.12 3.05
C THR A 26 -0.26 6.49 2.97
N HIS A 27 -0.87 7.47 3.64
CA HIS A 27 -0.40 8.85 3.70
C HIS A 27 -0.10 9.23 5.15
N GLN A 28 1.05 9.85 5.37
CA GLN A 28 1.35 10.60 6.59
C GLN A 28 1.29 12.09 6.24
N CYS A 29 0.33 12.80 6.83
CA CYS A 29 0.11 14.23 6.54
C CYS A 29 0.64 15.16 7.65
N SER A 30 0.93 14.61 8.84
CA SER A 30 1.36 15.40 10.00
C SER A 30 2.84 15.78 9.96
N SER A 31 3.71 14.89 9.44
CA SER A 31 5.15 15.08 9.37
C SER A 31 5.77 14.29 8.21
N THR A 32 7.01 14.61 7.84
CA THR A 32 7.81 13.65 7.08
C THR A 32 8.04 12.42 7.96
N ARG A 33 7.98 11.23 7.38
CA ARG A 33 8.23 9.97 8.07
C ARG A 33 9.16 9.11 7.21
N PRO A 34 10.38 8.81 7.66
CA PRO A 34 11.15 7.73 7.07
C PRO A 34 10.50 6.40 7.49
N TRP A 35 10.19 5.56 6.51
CA TRP A 35 9.63 4.23 6.76
C TRP A 35 10.76 3.26 7.07
N GLN A 36 10.57 2.44 8.09
CA GLN A 36 11.52 1.35 8.39
C GLN A 36 11.30 0.18 7.45
N GLU A 37 12.30 -0.67 7.26
CA GLU A 37 12.17 -1.90 6.46
C GLU A 37 11.04 -2.81 6.96
N SER A 38 10.79 -2.83 8.28
CA SER A 38 9.65 -3.53 8.87
C SER A 38 8.30 -2.96 8.45
N ASP A 39 8.18 -1.62 8.36
CA ASP A 39 6.97 -0.95 7.87
C ASP A 39 6.70 -1.34 6.41
N ILE A 40 7.73 -1.30 5.57
CA ILE A 40 7.66 -1.62 4.14
C ILE A 40 7.28 -3.10 3.96
N THR A 41 7.93 -3.99 4.70
CA THR A 41 7.67 -5.43 4.66
C THR A 41 6.24 -5.74 5.07
N PHE A 42 5.76 -5.15 6.17
CA PHE A 42 4.39 -5.32 6.63
C PHE A 42 3.39 -4.83 5.58
N PHE A 43 3.59 -3.62 5.05
CA PHE A 43 2.69 -3.03 4.08
C PHE A 43 2.60 -3.85 2.78
N LYS A 44 3.73 -4.40 2.32
CA LYS A 44 3.78 -5.33 1.19
C LYS A 44 3.00 -6.61 1.48
N GLN A 45 3.16 -7.20 2.67
CA GLN A 45 2.42 -8.41 3.05
C GLN A 45 0.92 -8.17 3.07
N VAL A 46 0.46 -7.02 3.58
CA VAL A 46 -0.96 -6.65 3.54
C VAL A 46 -1.47 -6.58 2.11
N ALA A 47 -0.75 -5.91 1.20
CA ALA A 47 -1.16 -5.82 -0.21
C ALA A 47 -1.24 -7.20 -0.90
N ILE A 48 -0.32 -8.12 -0.58
CA ILE A 48 -0.35 -9.51 -1.06
C ILE A 48 -1.59 -10.25 -0.53
N GLN A 49 -1.88 -10.15 0.76
CA GLN A 49 -3.06 -10.82 1.35
C GLN A 49 -4.37 -10.29 0.76
N VAL A 50 -4.46 -8.99 0.47
CA VAL A 50 -5.62 -8.42 -0.24
C VAL A 50 -5.72 -8.99 -1.65
N GLY A 51 -4.59 -9.14 -2.35
CA GLY A 51 -4.54 -9.81 -3.66
C GLY A 51 -5.13 -11.21 -3.63
N PHE A 52 -4.69 -12.04 -2.67
CA PHE A 52 -5.23 -13.39 -2.49
C PHE A 52 -6.71 -13.41 -2.13
N ALA A 53 -7.19 -12.45 -1.33
CA ALA A 53 -8.61 -12.35 -1.00
C ALA A 53 -9.46 -12.00 -2.24
N LEU A 54 -8.93 -11.19 -3.15
CA LEU A 54 -9.59 -10.88 -4.42
C LEU A 54 -9.60 -12.09 -5.37
N ASP A 55 -8.51 -12.86 -5.43
CA ASP A 55 -8.46 -14.12 -6.19
C ASP A 55 -9.57 -15.09 -5.73
N GLN A 56 -9.82 -15.17 -4.43
CA GLN A 56 -10.79 -16.10 -3.85
C GLN A 56 -12.26 -15.66 -4.02
N ALA A 57 -12.50 -14.36 -4.17
CA ALA A 57 -13.85 -13.80 -4.29
C ALA A 57 -14.37 -13.74 -5.74
N ALA A 58 -13.52 -14.10 -6.71
CA ALA A 58 -13.83 -14.12 -8.15
C ALA A 58 -14.49 -15.44 -8.60
#